data_AF-A0AAU3LRN0-F1
#
_entry.id   AF-A0AAU3LRN0-F1
#
_cell.length_a   1.000
_cell.length_b   1.000
_cell.length_c   1.000
_cell.angle_alpha   90.00
_cell.angle_beta   90.00
_cell.angle_gamma   90.00
#
_symmetry.space_group_name_H-M   'P 1'
#
loop_
_entity.id
_entity.type
_entity.pdbx_description
1 polymer ?
#
loop_
_entity_poly.entity_id
_entity_poly.type
_entity_poly.pdbx_seq_one_letter_code
_entity_poly.pdbx_strand_id
1 'polypeptide(L)'
;MTDVQGRCPACGGASLFLGEGGHVTCSHIDCPAPDTADMLLCGGETALVQALGGDRKARVVAHTLHFHGCSIFDVRRMTDEQFFAVPGIAETSLARIRAAFPAPEPAPDVLVLDALKLIFTRWRNAGHVPTAEALLDLVETVRAVAPAIHRGQEASCPCHGGHELCSGCHRCPNICSGCDGPGRPISGVGGAALIGLDVHRGFADGIAGDAS
;
A
#
# COMPACT_ATOMS: atom_id res chain seq x y z
N MET A 1 -33.98 5.01 -4.72
CA MET A 1 -33.34 4.37 -3.55
C MET A 1 -32.17 3.56 -4.06
N THR A 2 -30.97 3.81 -3.55
CA THR A 2 -29.77 3.01 -3.87
C THR A 2 -29.87 1.68 -3.14
N ASP A 3 -30.02 0.60 -3.90
CA ASP A 3 -30.06 -0.76 -3.36
C ASP A 3 -28.65 -1.17 -2.91
N VAL A 4 -28.52 -1.59 -1.64
CA VAL A 4 -27.25 -2.08 -1.11
C VAL A 4 -27.10 -3.54 -1.53
N GLN A 5 -26.15 -3.82 -2.41
CA GLN A 5 -25.90 -5.19 -2.86
C GLN A 5 -25.35 -6.04 -1.70
N GLY A 6 -26.03 -7.15 -1.38
CA GLY A 6 -25.57 -8.07 -0.34
C GLY A 6 -26.69 -8.89 0.30
N ARG A 7 -26.31 -9.71 1.30
CA ARG A 7 -27.23 -10.46 2.16
C ARG A 7 -27.03 -10.06 3.61
N CYS A 8 -28.12 -10.01 4.37
CA CYS A 8 -28.06 -9.79 5.81
C CYS A 8 -27.30 -10.95 6.47
N PRO A 9 -26.26 -10.68 7.27
CA PRO A 9 -25.48 -11.72 7.94
C PRO A 9 -26.25 -12.43 9.07
N ALA A 10 -27.31 -11.82 9.60
CA ALA A 10 -28.14 -12.40 10.66
C ALA A 10 -29.18 -13.40 10.12
N CYS A 11 -29.92 -13.04 9.05
CA CYS A 11 -31.02 -13.87 8.53
C CYS A 11 -30.75 -14.46 7.12
N GLY A 12 -29.67 -14.06 6.45
CA GLY A 12 -29.34 -14.49 5.08
C GLY A 12 -30.20 -13.84 3.97
N GLY A 13 -31.18 -13.01 4.32
CA GLY A 13 -32.08 -12.34 3.39
C GLY A 13 -31.36 -11.30 2.51
N ALA A 14 -31.74 -11.22 1.24
CA ALA A 14 -31.20 -10.24 0.27
C ALA A 14 -31.93 -8.89 0.37
N SER A 15 -32.04 -8.37 1.59
CA SER A 15 -32.94 -7.28 1.92
C SER A 15 -32.22 -6.23 2.78
N LEU A 16 -31.02 -5.84 2.35
CA LEU A 16 -30.28 -4.74 2.97
C LEU A 16 -30.65 -3.43 2.29
N PHE A 17 -30.93 -2.41 3.08
CA PHE A 17 -31.20 -1.07 2.57
C PHE A 17 -30.40 -0.04 3.36
N LEU A 18 -30.09 1.07 2.70
CA LEU A 18 -29.47 2.23 3.33
C LEU A 18 -30.58 3.10 3.95
N GLY A 19 -30.64 3.14 5.27
CA GLY A 19 -31.57 3.99 6.02
C GLY A 19 -31.17 5.47 6.00
N GLU A 20 -32.07 6.32 6.52
CA GLU A 20 -31.73 7.72 6.78
C GLU A 20 -30.60 7.80 7.81
N GLY A 21 -29.56 8.57 7.50
CA GLY A 21 -28.33 8.63 8.31
C GLY A 21 -27.18 7.74 7.81
N GLY A 22 -27.36 6.99 6.71
CA GLY A 22 -26.28 6.22 6.08
C GLY A 22 -26.01 4.86 6.74
N HIS A 23 -26.91 4.39 7.60
CA HIS A 23 -26.85 3.08 8.24
C HIS A 23 -27.39 1.99 7.31
N VAL A 24 -26.80 0.80 7.33
CA VAL A 24 -27.26 -0.34 6.53
C VAL A 24 -28.05 -1.32 7.39
N THR A 25 -29.36 -1.42 7.17
CA THR A 25 -30.26 -2.24 7.98
C THR A 25 -30.93 -3.32 7.14
N CYS A 26 -31.27 -4.45 7.77
CA CYS A 26 -32.11 -5.47 7.16
C CYS A 26 -33.60 -5.05 7.18
N SER A 27 -34.27 -5.06 6.04
CA SER A 27 -35.71 -4.76 5.94
C SER A 27 -36.64 -5.91 6.31
N HIS A 28 -36.10 -7.10 6.64
CA HIS A 28 -36.91 -8.24 7.03
C HIS A 28 -37.43 -8.06 8.47
N ILE A 29 -38.76 -7.98 8.63
CA ILE A 29 -39.40 -7.67 9.92
C ILE A 29 -39.08 -8.70 11.02
N ASP A 30 -38.99 -9.99 10.65
CA ASP A 30 -38.62 -11.08 11.57
C ASP A 30 -37.10 -11.32 11.70
N CYS A 31 -36.25 -10.40 11.23
CA CYS A 31 -34.81 -10.54 11.38
C CYS A 31 -34.43 -10.42 12.88
N PRO A 32 -33.71 -11.40 13.46
CA PRO A 32 -33.38 -11.37 14.89
C PRO A 32 -32.35 -10.28 15.26
N ALA A 33 -31.60 -9.78 14.28
CA ALA A 33 -30.58 -8.75 14.48
C ALA A 33 -30.44 -7.87 13.21
N PRO A 34 -31.40 -6.97 12.95
CA PRO A 34 -31.46 -6.20 11.69
C PRO A 34 -30.33 -5.18 11.52
N ASP A 35 -29.65 -4.82 12.61
CA ASP A 35 -28.51 -3.90 12.72
C ASP A 35 -27.15 -4.58 12.56
N THR A 36 -27.09 -5.91 12.49
CA THR A 36 -25.80 -6.63 12.40
C THR A 36 -25.01 -6.26 11.15
N ALA A 37 -25.71 -5.99 10.03
CA ALA A 37 -25.07 -5.50 8.82
C ALA A 37 -24.43 -4.12 9.06
N ASP A 38 -25.15 -3.21 9.72
CA ASP A 38 -24.64 -1.89 10.11
C ASP A 38 -23.43 -2.03 11.03
N MET A 39 -23.53 -2.84 12.08
CA MET A 39 -22.41 -3.05 13.01
C MET A 39 -21.17 -3.63 12.32
N LEU A 40 -21.34 -4.48 11.31
CA LEU A 40 -20.23 -5.01 10.51
C LEU A 40 -19.65 -3.98 9.55
N LEU A 41 -20.50 -3.12 8.97
CA LEU A 41 -20.10 -2.13 7.98
C LEU A 41 -19.57 -0.85 8.64
N CYS A 42 -20.30 -0.31 9.61
CA CYS A 42 -19.94 0.85 10.42
C CYS A 42 -18.97 0.49 11.56
N GLY A 43 -18.58 -0.78 11.68
CA GLY A 43 -17.62 -1.34 12.64
C GLY A 43 -16.79 -0.28 13.34
N GLY A 44 -17.34 0.23 14.44
CA GLY A 44 -16.81 1.38 15.14
C GLY A 44 -15.53 1.03 15.89
N GLU A 45 -15.38 1.56 17.09
CA GLU A 45 -14.22 1.24 17.95
C GLU A 45 -14.01 -0.29 18.08
N THR A 46 -15.08 -1.08 18.21
CA THR A 46 -14.97 -2.53 18.42
C THR A 46 -14.37 -3.29 17.23
N ALA A 47 -14.70 -2.92 15.99
CA ALA A 47 -14.13 -3.57 14.81
C ALA A 47 -12.67 -3.17 14.62
N LEU A 48 -12.33 -1.90 14.92
CA LEU A 48 -10.94 -1.44 14.96
C LEU A 48 -10.14 -2.19 16.04
N VAL A 49 -10.69 -2.39 17.24
CA VAL A 49 -10.05 -3.17 18.32
C VAL A 49 -9.72 -4.57 17.83
N GLN A 50 -10.69 -5.26 17.19
CA GLN A 50 -10.49 -6.61 16.68
C GLN A 50 -9.43 -6.65 15.58
N ALA A 51 -9.49 -5.74 14.61
CA ALA A 51 -8.52 -5.68 13.52
C ALA A 51 -7.09 -5.42 14.02
N LEU A 52 -6.92 -4.65 15.10
CA LEU A 52 -5.62 -4.33 15.71
C LEU A 52 -5.09 -5.43 16.66
N GLY A 53 -5.80 -6.56 16.79
CA GLY A 53 -5.39 -7.73 17.57
C GLY A 53 -6.07 -7.88 18.94
N GLY A 54 -7.08 -7.07 19.26
CA GLY A 54 -7.98 -7.29 20.40
C GLY A 54 -7.43 -6.99 21.80
N ASP A 55 -6.13 -6.71 21.93
CA ASP A 55 -5.50 -6.47 23.24
C ASP A 55 -5.81 -5.07 23.82
N ARG A 56 -5.34 -4.83 25.04
CA ARG A 56 -5.56 -3.53 25.73
C ARG A 56 -4.97 -2.35 24.96
N LYS A 57 -3.84 -2.53 24.25
CA LYS A 57 -3.19 -1.47 23.47
C LYS A 57 -4.00 -1.19 22.19
N ALA A 58 -4.49 -2.23 21.53
CA ALA A 58 -5.39 -2.14 20.39
C ALA A 58 -6.65 -1.33 20.75
N ARG A 59 -7.22 -1.54 21.94
CA ARG A 59 -8.36 -0.76 22.41
C ARG A 59 -8.05 0.73 22.59
N VAL A 60 -6.90 1.08 23.15
CA VAL A 60 -6.50 2.50 23.28
C VAL A 60 -6.36 3.15 21.91
N VAL A 61 -5.66 2.50 20.97
CA VAL A 61 -5.46 3.03 19.61
C VAL A 61 -6.80 3.18 18.87
N ALA A 62 -7.65 2.15 18.91
CA ALA A 62 -8.97 2.19 18.30
C ALA A 62 -9.86 3.29 18.91
N HIS A 63 -9.83 3.44 20.24
CA HIS A 63 -10.57 4.48 20.94
C HIS A 63 -10.10 5.88 20.52
N THR A 64 -8.78 6.11 20.47
CA THR A 64 -8.21 7.38 19.99
C THR A 64 -8.67 7.68 18.56
N LEU A 65 -8.55 6.73 17.64
CA LEU A 65 -8.98 6.92 16.25
C LEU A 65 -10.48 7.21 16.15
N HIS A 66 -11.30 6.44 16.88
CA HIS A 66 -12.74 6.63 16.89
C HIS A 66 -13.16 7.98 17.50
N PHE A 67 -12.52 8.40 18.59
CA PHE A 67 -12.75 9.70 19.22
C PHE A 67 -12.43 10.87 18.28
N HIS A 68 -11.44 10.70 17.40
CA HIS A 68 -11.11 11.67 16.35
C HIS A 68 -11.96 11.53 15.07
N GLY A 69 -13.01 10.69 15.09
CA GLY A 69 -13.93 10.50 13.97
C GLY A 69 -13.36 9.65 12.84
N CYS A 70 -12.24 8.96 13.04
CA CYS A 70 -11.67 8.06 12.04
C CYS A 70 -12.43 6.73 12.06
N SER A 71 -13.15 6.42 10.98
CA SER A 71 -13.73 5.10 10.76
C SER A 71 -12.68 4.09 10.31
N ILE A 72 -13.00 2.79 10.32
CA ILE A 72 -12.13 1.75 9.76
C ILE A 72 -11.81 1.98 8.28
N PHE A 73 -12.73 2.59 7.52
CA PHE A 73 -12.49 2.95 6.13
C PHE A 73 -11.50 4.10 5.99
N ASP A 74 -11.58 5.10 6.87
CA ASP A 74 -10.61 6.19 6.90
C ASP A 74 -9.22 5.65 7.22
N VAL A 75 -9.10 4.83 8.26
CA VAL A 75 -7.84 4.19 8.67
C VAL A 75 -7.19 3.42 7.51
N ARG A 76 -7.96 2.74 6.67
CA ARG A 76 -7.43 2.04 5.48
C ARG A 76 -6.88 2.98 4.41
N ARG A 77 -7.37 4.22 4.34
CA ARG A 77 -6.99 5.21 3.32
C ARG A 77 -5.98 6.23 3.84
N MET A 78 -5.78 6.29 5.15
CA MET A 78 -4.89 7.25 5.77
C MET A 78 -3.43 6.98 5.43
N THR A 79 -2.67 8.05 5.16
CA THR A 79 -1.21 8.03 5.04
C THR A 79 -0.56 8.05 6.42
N ASP A 80 0.75 7.76 6.49
CA ASP A 80 1.49 7.78 7.75
C ASP A 80 1.48 9.18 8.38
N GLU A 81 1.59 10.24 7.56
CA GLU A 81 1.51 11.63 8.01
C GLU A 81 0.14 11.95 8.62
N GLN A 82 -0.93 11.44 8.02
CA GLN A 82 -2.28 11.62 8.55
C GLN A 82 -2.46 10.91 9.88
N PHE A 83 -1.86 9.73 10.08
CA PHE A 83 -1.85 9.07 11.39
C PHE A 83 -1.07 9.86 12.43
N PHE A 84 0.09 10.41 12.09
CA PHE A 84 0.87 11.23 13.00
C PHE A 84 0.19 12.56 13.36
N ALA A 85 -0.74 13.04 12.54
CA ALA A 85 -1.56 14.19 12.86
C ALA A 85 -2.62 13.89 13.94
N VAL A 86 -2.91 12.62 14.24
CA VAL A 86 -3.85 12.22 15.30
C VAL A 86 -3.15 12.21 16.67
N PRO A 87 -3.58 13.05 17.62
CA PRO A 87 -2.99 13.09 18.96
C PRO A 87 -3.00 11.72 19.64
N GLY A 88 -1.84 11.30 20.17
CA GLY A 88 -1.69 10.02 20.86
C GLY A 88 -1.32 8.84 19.96
N ILE A 89 -1.23 9.02 18.65
CA ILE A 89 -0.67 8.02 17.73
C ILE A 89 0.84 8.21 17.64
N ALA A 90 1.58 7.31 18.28
CA ALA A 90 3.04 7.22 18.18
C ALA A 90 3.46 6.21 17.09
N GLU A 91 4.75 6.19 16.73
CA GLU A 91 5.33 5.28 15.74
C GLU A 91 5.03 3.80 16.03
N THR A 92 5.04 3.40 17.31
CA THR A 92 4.69 2.03 17.72
C THR A 92 3.21 1.68 17.48
N SER A 93 2.32 2.68 17.57
CA SER A 93 0.90 2.52 17.25
C SER A 93 0.71 2.45 15.74
N LEU A 94 1.42 3.30 14.99
CA LEU A 94 1.42 3.27 13.54
C LEU A 94 1.90 1.92 12.98
N ALA A 95 3.01 1.38 13.48
CA ALA A 95 3.50 0.07 13.07
C ALA A 95 2.45 -1.04 13.26
N ARG A 96 1.70 -0.98 14.37
CA ARG A 96 0.58 -1.90 14.62
C ARG A 96 -0.58 -1.69 13.65
N ILE A 97 -0.95 -0.44 13.41
CA ILE A 97 -1.98 -0.09 12.43
C ILE A 97 -1.58 -0.62 11.05
N ARG A 98 -0.32 -0.44 10.63
CA ARG A 98 0.19 -0.92 9.34
C ARG A 98 0.32 -2.42 9.23
N ALA A 99 0.55 -3.12 10.34
CA ALA A 99 0.47 -4.57 10.37
C ALA A 99 -0.96 -5.07 10.10
N ALA A 100 -1.98 -4.35 10.58
CA ALA A 100 -3.39 -4.70 10.36
C ALA A 100 -3.97 -4.17 9.04
N PHE A 101 -3.50 -3.00 8.61
CA PHE A 101 -3.94 -2.25 7.44
C PHE A 101 -2.71 -1.79 6.66
N PRO A 102 -2.16 -2.65 5.78
CA PRO A 102 -1.04 -2.29 4.93
C PRO A 102 -1.32 -0.97 4.21
N ALA A 103 -0.30 -0.12 4.10
CA ALA A 103 -0.45 1.14 3.38
C ALA A 103 -0.97 0.86 1.97
N PRO A 104 -1.94 1.65 1.47
CA PRO A 104 -2.33 1.54 0.07
C PRO A 104 -1.06 1.72 -0.75
N GLU A 105 -0.79 0.78 -1.65
CA GLU A 105 0.32 0.93 -2.58
C GLU A 105 0.16 2.29 -3.27
N PRO A 106 1.23 3.10 -3.34
CA PRO A 106 1.15 4.38 -4.02
C PRO A 106 0.61 4.11 -5.42
N ALA A 107 -0.47 4.79 -5.78
CA ALA A 107 -1.05 4.62 -7.11
C ALA A 107 0.09 4.79 -8.14
N PRO A 108 0.14 3.96 -9.20
CA PRO A 108 1.25 3.96 -10.15
C PRO A 108 1.51 5.36 -10.72
N ASP A 109 0.46 6.18 -10.82
CA ASP A 109 0.53 7.57 -11.29
C ASP A 109 1.39 8.48 -10.40
N VAL A 110 1.46 8.24 -9.08
CA VAL A 110 2.29 9.02 -8.15
C VAL A 110 3.77 8.72 -8.37
N LEU A 111 4.12 7.44 -8.60
CA LEU A 111 5.49 7.03 -8.90
C LEU A 111 5.97 7.59 -10.23
N VAL A 112 5.09 7.61 -11.25
CA VAL A 112 5.37 8.24 -12.55
C VAL A 112 5.64 9.73 -12.35
N LEU A 113 4.81 10.43 -11.55
CA LEU A 113 4.97 11.85 -11.32
C LEU A 113 6.28 12.18 -10.58
N ASP A 114 6.67 11.40 -9.59
CA ASP A 114 7.92 11.61 -8.86
C ASP A 114 9.16 11.28 -9.70
N ALA A 115 9.09 10.23 -10.53
CA ALA A 115 10.12 9.95 -11.53
C ALA A 115 10.25 11.10 -12.54
N LEU A 116 9.13 11.63 -13.05
CA LEU A 116 9.13 12.78 -13.95
C LEU A 116 9.70 14.03 -13.29
N LYS A 117 9.36 14.33 -12.02
CA LYS A 117 9.96 15.45 -11.27
C LYS A 117 11.47 15.30 -11.16
N LEU A 118 11.96 14.09 -10.88
CA LEU A 118 13.40 13.83 -10.76
C LEU A 118 14.11 14.08 -12.10
N ILE A 119 13.55 13.57 -13.20
CA ILE A 119 14.08 13.77 -14.56
C ILE A 119 14.07 15.27 -14.92
N PHE A 120 12.95 15.96 -14.66
CA PHE A 120 12.81 17.38 -14.95
C PHE A 120 13.79 18.23 -14.14
N THR A 121 14.01 17.88 -12.86
CA THR A 121 15.01 18.54 -12.01
C THR A 121 16.42 18.35 -12.57
N ARG A 122 16.75 17.15 -13.05
CA ARG A 122 18.04 16.85 -13.67
C ARG A 122 18.26 17.64 -14.95
N TRP A 123 17.26 17.73 -15.82
CA TRP A 123 17.33 18.53 -17.04
C TRP A 123 17.48 20.03 -16.76
N ARG A 124 16.71 20.55 -15.80
CA ARG A 124 16.83 21.94 -15.36
C ARG A 124 18.25 22.26 -14.89
N ASN A 125 18.87 21.37 -14.12
CA ASN A 125 20.24 21.56 -13.63
C ASN A 125 21.29 21.46 -14.75
N ALA A 126 21.00 20.74 -15.84
CA ALA A 126 21.85 20.66 -17.02
C ALA A 126 21.67 21.84 -18.00
N GLY A 127 20.75 22.77 -17.71
CA GLY A 127 20.42 23.87 -18.62
C GLY A 127 19.73 23.41 -19.92
N HIS A 128 19.18 22.20 -19.94
CA HIS A 128 18.54 21.64 -21.12
C HIS A 128 17.02 21.69 -20.95
N VAL A 129 16.33 22.26 -21.94
CA VAL A 129 14.87 22.23 -22.01
C VAL A 129 14.48 21.27 -23.12
N PRO A 130 13.89 20.10 -22.80
CA PRO A 130 13.47 19.14 -23.82
C PRO A 130 12.36 19.73 -24.70
N THR A 131 12.26 19.26 -25.93
CA THR A 131 11.10 19.54 -26.79
C THR A 131 9.85 18.82 -26.27
N ALA A 132 8.67 19.29 -26.67
CA ALA A 132 7.40 18.68 -26.28
C ALA A 132 7.29 17.20 -26.72
N GLU A 133 7.87 16.85 -27.87
CA GLU A 133 7.90 15.48 -28.39
C GLU A 133 8.78 14.56 -27.53
N ALA A 134 9.96 15.04 -27.10
CA ALA A 134 10.83 14.29 -26.20
C ALA A 134 10.20 14.05 -24.82
N LEU A 135 9.36 14.98 -24.36
CA LEU A 135 8.57 14.81 -23.13
C LEU A 135 7.51 13.71 -23.28
N LEU A 136 6.79 13.68 -24.41
CA LEU A 136 5.77 12.66 -24.66
C LEU A 136 6.37 11.26 -24.79
N ASP A 137 7.49 11.14 -25.51
CA ASP A 137 8.18 9.85 -25.68
C ASP A 137 8.74 9.32 -24.34
N LEU A 138 9.22 10.22 -23.48
CA LEU A 138 9.64 9.87 -22.12
C LEU A 138 8.46 9.38 -21.28
N VAL A 139 7.30 10.05 -21.32
CA VAL A 139 6.12 9.63 -20.55
C VAL A 139 5.67 8.24 -20.97
N GLU A 140 5.61 7.95 -22.27
CA GLU A 140 5.25 6.63 -22.78
C GLU A 140 6.30 5.57 -22.40
N THR A 141 7.60 5.93 -22.43
CA THR A 141 8.68 5.03 -21.97
C THR A 141 8.54 4.70 -20.48
N VAL A 142 8.31 5.71 -19.62
CA VAL A 142 8.10 5.50 -18.18
C VAL A 142 6.87 4.64 -17.93
N ARG A 143 5.78 4.87 -18.67
CA ARG A 143 4.55 4.08 -18.59
C ARG A 143 4.77 2.61 -18.98
N ALA A 144 5.57 2.36 -20.02
CA ALA A 144 5.89 1.01 -20.48
C ALA A 144 6.76 0.22 -19.48
N VAL A 145 7.63 0.91 -18.74
CA VAL A 145 8.58 0.28 -17.78
C VAL A 145 8.00 0.15 -16.37
N ALA A 146 7.03 0.99 -15.99
CA ALA A 146 6.40 0.97 -14.66
C ALA A 146 5.95 -0.45 -14.19
N PRO A 147 5.30 -1.29 -15.02
CA PRO A 147 4.89 -2.64 -14.59
C PRO A 147 6.07 -3.58 -14.27
N ALA A 148 7.23 -3.36 -14.88
CA ALA A 148 8.43 -4.19 -14.66
C ALA A 148 9.12 -3.83 -13.33
N ILE A 149 9.04 -2.57 -12.90
CA ILE A 149 9.56 -2.12 -11.60
C ILE A 149 8.79 -2.79 -10.46
N HIS A 150 7.46 -2.89 -10.58
CA HIS A 150 6.63 -3.58 -9.58
C HIS A 150 6.96 -5.07 -9.45
N ARG A 151 7.15 -5.78 -10.57
CA ARG A 151 7.52 -7.22 -10.53
C ARG A 151 8.92 -7.47 -9.96
N GLY A 152 9.84 -6.50 -10.07
CA GLY A 152 11.18 -6.61 -9.50
C GLY A 152 11.20 -6.57 -7.97
N GLN A 153 10.22 -5.91 -7.33
CA GLN A 153 10.13 -5.84 -5.87
C GLN A 153 9.57 -7.12 -5.23
N GLU A 154 8.73 -7.88 -5.93
CA GLU A 154 8.20 -9.15 -5.42
C GLU A 154 9.20 -10.31 -5.51
N ALA A 155 10.26 -10.19 -6.32
CA ALA A 155 11.20 -11.28 -6.60
C ALA A 155 12.37 -11.41 -5.60
N SER A 156 12.49 -10.54 -4.59
CA SER A 156 13.54 -10.65 -3.58
C SER A 156 13.10 -11.47 -2.37
N CYS A 157 12.81 -12.76 -2.61
CA CYS A 157 12.78 -13.74 -1.53
C CYS A 157 14.10 -14.52 -1.61
N PRO A 158 15.04 -14.36 -0.66
CA PRO A 158 16.40 -14.90 -0.74
C PRO A 158 16.49 -16.45 -0.62
N CYS A 159 15.38 -17.17 -0.72
CA CYS A 159 15.32 -18.63 -0.57
C CYS A 159 15.65 -19.41 -1.86
N HIS A 160 15.97 -18.74 -2.97
CA HIS A 160 16.34 -19.42 -4.23
C HIS A 160 17.82 -19.85 -4.23
N GLY A 161 18.17 -20.74 -3.31
CA GLY A 161 19.39 -21.54 -3.34
C GLY A 161 19.02 -22.92 -2.84
N GLY A 162 18.85 -23.87 -3.78
CA GLY A 162 18.08 -25.09 -3.57
C GLY A 162 18.44 -25.93 -2.36
N HIS A 163 17.43 -26.57 -1.77
CA HIS A 163 17.42 -28.00 -1.48
C HIS A 163 15.97 -28.44 -1.19
N GLU A 164 15.60 -29.61 -1.71
CA GLU A 164 14.26 -30.22 -1.87
C GLU A 164 13.45 -30.54 -0.59
N LEU A 165 13.51 -29.72 0.46
CA LEU A 165 12.69 -29.92 1.66
C LEU A 165 12.04 -28.60 2.11
N CYS A 166 11.04 -28.14 1.37
CA CYS A 166 10.19 -27.02 1.77
C CYS A 166 8.69 -27.34 1.62
N SER A 167 8.30 -28.54 2.05
CA SER A 167 6.89 -28.86 2.31
C SER A 167 6.45 -28.20 3.63
N GLY A 168 6.17 -26.89 3.59
CA GLY A 168 5.71 -26.14 4.77
C GLY A 168 5.76 -24.62 4.72
N CYS A 169 5.83 -23.96 3.56
CA CYS A 169 5.96 -22.50 3.48
C CYS A 169 4.59 -21.81 3.31
N HIS A 170 3.93 -21.46 4.42
CA HIS A 170 2.90 -20.40 4.44
C HIS A 170 3.59 -19.11 4.90
N ARG A 171 4.11 -18.31 3.95
CA ARG A 171 4.66 -16.94 4.12
C ARG A 171 5.09 -16.57 5.56
N CYS A 172 6.35 -16.85 5.87
CA CYS A 172 7.11 -16.67 7.11
C CYS A 172 6.67 -15.55 8.09
N PRO A 173 6.08 -15.89 9.25
CA PRO A 173 5.95 -14.97 10.39
C PRO A 173 6.95 -15.20 11.54
N ASN A 174 7.82 -16.23 11.54
CA ASN A 174 8.58 -16.63 12.75
C ASN A 174 10.01 -17.17 12.57
N ILE A 175 10.71 -16.94 11.44
CA ILE A 175 12.06 -17.51 11.23
C ILE A 175 13.14 -16.42 11.33
N CYS A 176 13.41 -15.95 12.54
CA CYS A 176 14.70 -15.36 12.95
C CYS A 176 14.85 -15.44 14.48
N SER A 177 14.73 -16.65 15.04
CA SER A 177 15.00 -16.89 16.46
C SER A 177 15.80 -18.18 16.59
N GLY A 178 17.09 -18.12 16.26
CA GLY A 178 17.98 -19.28 16.39
C GLY A 178 19.21 -19.22 15.49
N CYS A 179 20.04 -18.19 15.61
CA CYS A 179 21.38 -18.17 15.05
C CYS A 179 22.40 -18.07 16.19
N ASP A 180 22.43 -19.06 17.08
CA ASP A 180 23.53 -19.25 18.04
C ASP A 180 24.55 -20.23 17.44
N GLY A 181 25.65 -19.69 16.92
CA GLY A 181 26.79 -20.46 16.41
C GLY A 181 27.94 -19.54 15.99
N PRO A 182 29.17 -19.73 16.50
CA PRO A 182 30.23 -18.75 16.33
C PRO A 182 31.00 -18.97 15.03
N GLY A 183 31.21 -17.87 14.29
CA GLY A 183 32.38 -17.71 13.43
C GLY A 183 32.09 -17.64 11.93
N ARG A 184 32.08 -16.40 11.41
CA ARG A 184 33.10 -15.87 10.49
C ARG A 184 32.73 -14.45 10.02
N PRO A 185 33.70 -13.53 9.87
CA PRO A 185 33.44 -12.21 9.32
C PRO A 185 33.35 -12.33 7.79
N ILE A 186 32.18 -12.07 7.23
CA ILE A 186 32.04 -11.83 5.79
C ILE A 186 32.06 -10.32 5.61
N SER A 187 33.23 -9.81 5.24
CA SER A 187 33.38 -8.47 4.69
C SER A 187 32.80 -8.50 3.28
N GLY A 188 31.67 -7.81 3.08
CA GLY A 188 30.98 -7.77 1.80
C GLY A 188 30.22 -6.46 1.69
N VAL A 189 30.85 -5.49 1.05
CA VAL A 189 30.32 -4.15 0.77
C VAL A 189 29.06 -4.29 -0.09
N GLY A 190 27.91 -3.95 0.47
CA GLY A 190 26.63 -3.92 -0.25
C GLY A 190 26.60 -2.75 -1.22
N GLY A 191 27.03 -3.00 -2.46
CA GLY A 191 26.78 -2.10 -3.59
C GLY A 191 25.30 -2.15 -3.95
N ALA A 192 24.59 -1.05 -3.73
CA ALA A 192 23.28 -0.84 -4.33
C ALA A 192 23.43 -0.93 -5.86
N ALA A 193 22.92 -2.00 -6.44
CA ALA A 193 22.78 -2.13 -7.88
C ALA A 193 21.72 -1.13 -8.34
N LEU A 194 22.14 0.11 -8.59
CA LEU A 194 21.40 1.02 -9.45
C LEU A 194 21.30 0.32 -10.80
N ILE A 195 20.08 -0.06 -11.19
CA ILE A 195 19.77 -0.43 -12.56
C ILE A 195 20.14 0.80 -13.40
N GLY A 196 21.32 0.75 -14.01
CA GLY A 196 21.78 1.73 -14.97
C GLY A 196 20.86 1.69 -16.18
N LEU A 197 19.82 2.53 -16.16
CA LEU A 197 19.12 2.93 -17.36
C LEU A 197 20.13 3.73 -18.20
N ASP A 198 20.88 3.01 -19.02
CA ASP A 198 21.85 3.53 -19.98
C ASP A 198 21.10 4.17 -21.16
N VAL A 199 20.36 5.26 -20.89
CA VAL A 199 19.57 6.02 -21.88
C VAL A 199 20.47 6.95 -22.72
N HIS A 200 21.78 6.98 -22.46
CA HIS A 200 22.68 7.93 -23.11
C HIS A 200 23.14 7.53 -24.51
N ARG A 201 22.93 6.29 -24.96
CA ARG A 201 23.58 5.80 -26.20
C ARG A 201 22.75 5.89 -27.49
N GLY A 202 21.49 6.32 -27.42
CA GLY A 202 20.62 6.43 -28.61
C GLY A 202 20.35 7.84 -29.11
N PHE A 203 20.65 8.90 -28.34
CA PHE A 203 20.14 10.25 -28.63
C PHE A 203 21.16 11.21 -29.28
N ALA A 204 22.44 10.82 -29.35
CA ALA A 204 23.50 11.72 -29.85
C ALA A 204 23.68 11.69 -31.39
N ASP A 205 23.16 10.68 -32.09
CA ASP A 205 23.42 10.52 -33.54
C ASP A 205 22.40 11.23 -34.45
N GLY A 206 21.40 11.93 -33.89
CA GLY A 206 20.29 12.50 -34.66
C GLY A 206 20.36 14.00 -35.01
N ILE A 207 21.35 14.76 -34.54
CA ILE A 207 21.33 16.25 -34.63
C ILE A 207 22.52 16.82 -35.43
N ALA A 208 22.99 16.11 -36.45
CA ALA A 208 24.12 16.55 -37.28
C ALA A 208 23.84 16.60 -38.80
N GLY A 209 22.57 16.64 -39.21
CA GLY A 209 22.21 16.75 -40.63
C GLY A 209 21.02 17.67 -40.84
N ASP A 210 21.28 18.97 -41.02
CA ASP A 210 20.56 19.87 -41.94
C ASP A 210 21.07 21.30 -41.75
N ALA A 211 22.21 21.58 -42.38
CA ALA A 211 22.63 22.92 -42.71
C ALA A 211 23.24 22.86 -44.12
N SER A 212 22.40 22.95 -45.14
CA SER A 212 22.74 23.20 -46.54
C SER A 212 21.58 23.90 -47.22
#